data_AF-A0A6I2UX32-F1
#
_entry.id   AF-A0A6I2UX32-F1
#
_cell.length_a   1.000
_cell.length_b   1.000
_cell.length_c   1.000
_cell.angle_alpha   90.00
_cell.angle_beta   90.00
_cell.angle_gamma   90.00
#
_symmetry.space_group_name_H-M   'P 1'
#
loop_
_entity.id
_entity.type
_entity.pdbx_description
1 polymer ?
#
loop_
_entity_poly.entity_id
_entity_poly.type
_entity_poly.pdbx_seq_one_letter_code
_entity_poly.pdbx_strand_id
1 'polypeptide(L)' 'MIRRPRCPFCGYRLDEKGRCQHKKCADYERTKILEAIDKKQEEEAAANAVENAHEPSQDAGSSNVSNGII' A
#
# COMPACT_ATOMS: atom_id res chain seq x y z
N MET A 1 2.81 26.59 -8.53
CA MET A 1 1.71 25.79 -9.12
C MET A 1 2.32 24.58 -9.81
N ILE A 2 2.24 23.38 -9.24
CA ILE A 2 2.76 22.16 -9.90
C ILE A 2 1.82 21.85 -11.08
N ARG A 3 2.33 21.97 -12.31
CA ARG A 3 1.55 21.64 -13.51
C ARG A 3 1.43 20.13 -13.59
N ARG A 4 0.20 19.60 -13.40
CA ARG A 4 -0.06 18.17 -13.60
C ARG A 4 0.26 17.79 -15.04
N PRO A 5 1.00 16.69 -15.26
CA PRO A 5 1.35 16.24 -16.60
C PRO A 5 0.10 15.85 -17.39
N ARG A 6 0.18 15.95 -18.73
CA ARG A 6 -0.89 15.54 -19.65
C ARG A 6 -0.57 14.18 -20.23
N CYS A 7 -1.62 13.39 -20.47
CA CYS A 7 -1.51 12.10 -21.13
C CYS A 7 -0.93 12.29 -22.55
N PRO A 8 0.12 11.54 -22.94
CA PRO A 8 0.74 11.68 -24.26
C PRO A 8 -0.18 11.21 -25.39
N PHE A 9 -1.20 10.40 -25.10
CA PHE A 9 -2.11 9.83 -26.11
C PHE A 9 -3.34 10.70 -26.38
N CYS A 10 -3.99 11.22 -25.33
CA CYS A 10 -5.25 11.97 -25.47
C CYS A 10 -5.19 13.40 -24.95
N GLY A 11 -4.06 13.85 -24.40
CA GLY A 11 -3.88 15.21 -23.88
C GLY A 11 -4.68 15.54 -22.61
N TYR A 12 -5.49 14.62 -22.07
CA TYR A 12 -6.18 14.80 -20.80
C TYR A 12 -5.19 14.94 -19.65
N ARG A 13 -5.60 15.68 -18.60
CA ARG A 13 -4.79 15.80 -17.38
C ARG A 13 -4.72 14.45 -16.69
N LEU A 14 -3.52 14.07 -16.28
CA LEU A 14 -3.29 12.87 -15.46
C LEU A 14 -3.72 13.13 -14.02
N ASP A 15 -4.04 12.04 -13.31
CA ASP A 15 -4.33 12.08 -11.88
C ASP A 15 -3.03 12.30 -11.05
N GLU A 16 -3.15 12.25 -9.72
CA GLU A 16 -2.02 12.41 -8.79
C GLU A 16 -1.02 11.26 -8.89
N LYS A 17 -1.50 10.05 -9.22
CA LYS A 17 -0.68 8.87 -9.48
C LYS A 17 -0.16 8.80 -10.92
N GLY A 18 -0.39 9.84 -11.75
CA GLY A 18 0.09 9.91 -13.13
C GLY A 18 -0.67 9.03 -14.13
N ARG A 19 -1.93 8.68 -13.83
CA ARG A 19 -2.77 7.76 -14.63
C ARG A 19 -3.80 8.52 -15.46
N CYS A 20 -4.14 7.97 -16.63
CA CYS A 20 -5.11 8.59 -17.53
C CYS A 20 -6.54 8.19 -17.16
N GLN A 21 -7.37 9.18 -16.81
CA GLN A 21 -8.78 8.96 -16.42
C GLN A 21 -9.78 9.09 -17.58
N HIS A 22 -9.30 9.25 -18.81
CA HIS A 22 -10.17 9.46 -19.97
C HIS A 22 -10.61 8.12 -20.57
N LYS A 23 -11.89 7.74 -20.38
CA LYS A 23 -12.45 6.44 -20.77
C LYS A 23 -12.29 6.04 -22.24
N LYS A 24 -12.10 7.01 -23.12
CA LYS A 24 -11.89 6.79 -24.57
C LYS A 24 -10.41 6.71 -24.96
N CYS A 25 -9.49 6.90 -24.01
CA CYS A 25 -8.05 6.80 -24.23
C CYS A 25 -7.60 5.33 -24.18
N ALA A 26 -6.68 4.92 -25.06
CA ALA A 26 -6.09 3.59 -25.01
C ALA A 26 -5.37 3.31 -23.67
N ASP A 27 -4.77 4.35 -23.07
CA ASP A 27 -4.09 4.25 -21.76
C ASP A 27 -5.06 4.08 -20.57
N TYR A 28 -6.37 4.21 -20.80
CA TYR A 28 -7.38 4.00 -19.76
C TYR A 28 -7.45 2.54 -19.30
N GLU A 29 -7.22 1.58 -20.20
CA GLU A 29 -7.21 0.16 -19.83
C GLU A 29 -6.09 -0.15 -18.83
N ARG A 30 -4.91 0.48 -18.99
CA ARG A 30 -3.82 0.40 -18.01
C ARG A 30 -4.25 0.97 -16.65
N THR A 31 -4.99 2.08 -16.67
CA THR A 31 -5.50 2.69 -15.44
C THR A 31 -6.46 1.76 -14.70
N LYS A 32 -7.39 1.09 -15.41
CA LYS A 32 -8.30 0.09 -14.80
C LYS A 32 -7.54 -1.05 -14.12
N ILE A 33 -6.49 -1.56 -14.73
CA ILE A 33 -5.67 -2.65 -14.16
C ILE A 33 -5.01 -2.18 -12.86
N LEU A 34 -4.42 -0.99 -12.87
CA LEU A 34 -3.76 -0.42 -11.69
C LEU A 34 -4.74 -0.10 -10.56
N GLU A 35 -5.92 0.42 -10.89
CA GLU A 35 -7.00 0.67 -9.90
C GLU A 35 -7.51 -0.63 -9.28
N ALA A 36 -7.65 -1.70 -10.07
CA ALA A 36 -8.01 -3.01 -9.55
C ALA A 36 -6.93 -3.60 -8.63
N ILE A 37 -5.64 -3.37 -8.95
CA ILE A 37 -4.52 -3.79 -8.08
C ILE A 37 -4.53 -3.00 -6.77
N ASP A 38 -4.63 -1.67 -6.85
CA ASP A 38 -4.69 -0.81 -5.66
C ASP A 38 -5.85 -1.22 -4.74
N LYS A 39 -7.04 -1.45 -5.31
CA LYS A 39 -8.21 -1.86 -4.53
C LYS A 39 -8.03 -3.21 -3.84
N LYS A 40 -7.44 -4.19 -4.54
CA LYS A 40 -7.14 -5.50 -3.94
C LYS A 40 -6.12 -5.39 -2.82
N GLN A 41 -5.08 -4.58 -3.01
CA GLN A 41 -4.08 -4.34 -1.97
C GLN A 41 -4.68 -3.63 -0.75
N GLU A 42 -5.60 -2.68 -0.95
CA GLU A 42 -6.32 -2.02 0.15
C GLU A 42 -7.21 -3.02 0.90
N GLU A 43 -7.90 -3.91 0.20
CA GLU A 43 -8.70 -4.99 0.80
C GLU A 43 -7.83 -6.00 1.58
N GLU A 44 -6.70 -6.43 1.01
CA GLU A 44 -5.74 -7.34 1.66
C GLU A 44 -5.04 -6.68 2.86
N ALA A 45 -4.70 -5.40 2.77
CA ALA A 45 -4.13 -4.64 3.87
C ALA A 45 -5.16 -4.44 4.99
N ALA A 46 -6.42 -4.16 4.65
CA ALA A 46 -7.50 -4.07 5.63
C ALA A 46 -7.77 -5.42 6.32
N ALA A 47 -7.69 -6.54 5.59
CA ALA A 47 -7.84 -7.87 6.16
C ALA A 47 -6.68 -8.22 7.12
N ASN A 48 -5.43 -7.90 6.76
CA ASN A 48 -4.26 -8.14 7.62
C ASN A 48 -4.17 -7.20 8.84
N ALA A 49 -4.80 -6.04 8.80
CA ALA A 49 -4.82 -5.11 9.92
C ALA A 49 -5.68 -5.59 11.10
N VAL A 50 -6.65 -6.50 10.86
CA VAL A 50 -7.52 -7.06 11.92
C VAL A 50 -6.84 -8.24 12.64
N GLU A 51 -5.90 -8.94 11.99
CA GLU A 51 -5.24 -10.12 12.57
C GLU A 51 -4.03 -9.79 13.46
N ASN A 52 -3.59 -8.53 13.52
CA ASN A 52 -2.49 -8.08 14.40
C ASN A 52 -2.95 -7.34 15.66
N ALA A 53 -4.24 -7.38 16.00
CA ALA A 53 -4.79 -6.82 17.23
C ALA A 53 -4.95 -7.86 18.37
N HIS A 54 -4.32 -9.03 18.28
CA HIS A 54 -4.14 -9.90 19.45
C HIS A 54 -2.79 -9.58 20.09
N GLU A 55 -2.81 -8.66 21.05
CA GLU A 55 -1.75 -8.51 22.03
C GLU A 55 -1.48 -9.86 22.72
N PRO A 56 -0.23 -10.33 22.80
CA PRO A 56 0.25 -10.98 24.00
C PRO A 56 0.79 -9.88 24.91
N SER A 57 -0.09 -9.34 25.77
CA SER A 57 0.32 -8.58 26.94
C SER A 57 1.16 -9.50 27.85
N GLN A 58 2.43 -9.12 28.02
CA GLN A 58 3.28 -9.16 29.22
C GLN A 58 2.90 -10.17 30.34
N ASP A 59 3.84 -11.02 30.79
CA ASP A 59 4.55 -10.78 32.06
C ASP A 59 5.63 -11.85 32.41
N ALA A 60 6.63 -11.35 33.14
CA ALA A 60 7.57 -11.98 34.07
C ALA A 60 8.16 -13.39 33.84
N GLY A 61 9.48 -13.40 33.70
CA GLY A 61 10.33 -14.58 33.90
C GLY A 61 11.78 -14.23 34.19
N SER A 62 12.01 -13.32 35.14
CA SER A 62 13.33 -13.06 35.72
C SER A 62 13.95 -14.34 36.26
N SER A 63 15.18 -14.67 35.87
CA SER A 63 16.14 -15.40 36.71
C SER A 63 17.57 -15.24 36.17
N ASN A 64 18.33 -14.42 36.89
CA ASN A 64 19.79 -14.47 36.93
C ASN A 64 20.27 -15.91 37.21
N VAL A 65 21.28 -16.36 36.49
CA VAL A 65 22.31 -17.23 37.08
C VAL A 65 23.68 -16.65 36.74
N SER A 66 24.33 -16.16 37.79
CA SER A 66 25.75 -15.91 37.88
C SER A 66 26.53 -17.23 38.02
N ASN A 67 27.84 -17.17 37.75
CA ASN A 67 28.90 -18.20 37.90
C ASN A 67 29.09 -19.16 36.71
N GLY A 68 30.31 -19.48 36.27
CA GLY A 68 31.67 -19.19 36.73
C GLY A 68 32.66 -19.56 35.60
N ILE A 69 33.83 -18.92 35.54
CA ILE A 69 35.13 -19.56 35.88
C ILE A 69 35.29 -20.93 35.20
N ILE A 70 36.04 -21.00 34.09
CA ILE A 70 37.40 -21.55 33.91
C ILE A 70 37.92 -21.09 32.55
#